data_AF-A0A7V8CDE7-F1
#
_entry.id   AF-A0A7V8CDE7-F1
#
_cell.length_a   1.000
_cell.length_b   1.000
_cell.length_c   1.000
_cell.angle_alpha   90.00
_cell.angle_beta   90.00
_cell.angle_gamma   90.00
#
_symmetry.space_group_name_H-M   'P 1'
#
loop_
_entity.id
_entity.type
_entity.pdbx_description
1 polymer ?
#
loop_
_entity_poly.entity_id
_entity_poly.type
_entity_poly.pdbx_seq_one_letter_code
_entity_poly.pdbx_strand_id
1 'polypeptide(L)' 'SQAESILRHGHADAIALARGILYDPRWPWHAAAALGDSVAPAPQYLRCEPREARGVFIAPER' A
#
# COMPACT_ATOMS: atom_id res chain seq x y z
N SER A 1 -6.77 0.69 10.41
CA SER A 1 -6.63 -0.74 10.04
C SER A 1 -5.83 -1.46 11.12
N GLN A 2 -5.80 -2.81 11.14
CA GLN A 2 -5.06 -3.58 12.16
C GLN A 2 -3.54 -3.34 12.10
N ALA A 3 -2.92 -3.41 10.92
CA ALA A 3 -1.48 -3.23 10.74
C ALA A 3 -1.01 -1.85 11.23
N GLU A 4 -1.73 -0.79 10.85
CA GLU A 4 -1.44 0.58 11.27
C GLU A 4 -1.52 0.74 12.80
N SER A 5 -2.48 0.07 13.44
CA SER A 5 -2.61 0.10 14.90
C SER A 5 -1.40 -0.52 15.59
N ILE A 6 -0.89 -1.65 15.10
CA ILE A 6 0.29 -2.32 15.68
C ILE A 6 1.51 -1.39 15.65
N LEU A 7 1.72 -0.67 14.55
CA LEU A 7 2.80 0.30 14.41
C LEU A 7 2.60 1.52 15.33
N ARG A 8 1.41 2.13 15.32
CA ARG A 8 1.11 3.33 16.12
C ARG A 8 1.23 3.13 17.62
N HIS A 9 0.94 1.92 18.12
CA HIS A 9 1.06 1.60 19.54
C HIS A 9 2.45 1.08 19.92
N GLY A 10 3.41 1.06 18.98
CA GLY A 10 4.78 0.63 19.26
C GLY A 10 4.91 -0.87 19.57
N HIS A 11 3.96 -1.69 19.11
CA HIS A 11 4.01 -3.13 19.32
C HIS A 11 4.99 -3.82 18.37
N ALA A 12 5.35 -3.19 17.26
CA ALA A 12 6.37 -3.63 16.32
C ALA A 12 6.84 -2.46 15.44
N ASP A 13 8.04 -2.57 14.86
CA ASP A 13 8.58 -1.63 13.87
C ASP A 13 8.27 -2.04 12.42
N ALA A 14 7.84 -3.29 12.21
CA ALA A 14 7.51 -3.83 10.89
C ALA A 14 6.43 -4.93 10.99
N ILE A 15 5.69 -5.12 9.89
CA ILE A 15 4.61 -6.11 9.78
C ILE A 15 4.90 -7.05 8.60
N ALA A 16 5.07 -8.34 8.89
CA ALA A 16 5.17 -9.37 7.86
C ALA A 16 3.78 -9.89 7.48
N LEU A 17 3.46 -9.91 6.18
CA LEU A 17 2.21 -10.43 5.64
C LEU A 17 2.45 -11.78 4.93
N ALA A 18 1.67 -12.80 5.27
CA ALA A 18 1.71 -14.12 4.64
C ALA A 18 0.46 -14.35 3.76
N ARG A 19 -0.55 -15.08 4.25
CA ARG A 19 -1.75 -15.42 3.46
C ARG A 19 -2.51 -14.20 2.90
N GLY A 20 -2.43 -13.05 3.59
CA GLY A 20 -3.01 -11.80 3.12
C GLY A 20 -2.48 -11.38 1.74
N ILE A 21 -1.17 -11.54 1.50
CA ILE A 21 -0.57 -11.20 0.20
C ILE A 21 -0.90 -12.22 -0.89
N LEU A 22 -1.16 -13.48 -0.52
CA LEU A 22 -1.59 -14.51 -1.47
C LEU A 22 -3.02 -14.27 -1.97
N TYR A 23 -3.90 -13.81 -1.07
CA TYR A 23 -5.28 -13.50 -1.40
C TYR A 23 -5.41 -12.16 -2.14
N ASP A 24 -4.67 -11.14 -1.69
CA ASP A 24 -4.60 -9.83 -2.33
C ASP A 24 -3.14 -9.41 -2.55
N PRO A 25 -2.56 -9.67 -3.74
CA PRO A 25 -1.17 -9.32 -4.02
C PRO A 25 -0.95 -7.81 -4.12
N ARG A 26 -2.03 -7.01 -4.25
CA ARG A 26 -1.99 -5.54 -4.28
C ARG A 26 -2.41 -4.93 -2.95
N TRP A 27 -2.41 -5.72 -1.87
CA TRP A 27 -2.71 -5.25 -0.52
C TRP A 27 -1.97 -3.95 -0.16
N PRO A 28 -0.67 -3.77 -0.47
CA PRO A 28 0.03 -2.52 -0.15
C PRO A 28 -0.58 -1.28 -0.85
N TRP A 29 -1.12 -1.44 -2.07
CA TRP A 29 -1.74 -0.35 -2.81
C TRP A 29 -3.09 0.02 -2.20
N HIS A 30 -3.88 -0.99 -1.83
CA HIS A 30 -5.14 -0.77 -1.12
C HIS A 30 -4.92 -0.16 0.27
N ALA A 31 -3.87 -0.57 0.97
CA ALA A 31 -3.49 0.00 2.25
C ALA A 31 -3.08 1.48 2.11
N ALA A 32 -2.25 1.81 1.12
CA ALA A 32 -1.87 3.19 0.83
C ALA A 32 -3.11 4.05 0.52
N ALA A 33 -4.00 3.59 -0.37
CA ALA A 33 -5.25 4.29 -0.68
C ALA A 33 -6.13 4.50 0.58
N ALA A 34 -6.27 3.48 1.43
CA ALA A 34 -7.07 3.55 2.65
C ALA A 34 -6.47 4.46 3.74
N LEU A 35 -5.16 4.67 3.73
CA LEU A 35 -4.44 5.53 4.67
C LEU A 35 -4.20 6.94 4.11
N GLY A 36 -4.57 7.21 2.85
CA GLY A 36 -4.26 8.47 2.17
C GLY A 36 -2.77 8.64 1.87
N ASP A 37 -2.04 7.54 1.72
CA ASP A 37 -0.62 7.50 1.43
C ASP A 37 -0.34 7.10 -0.03
N SER A 38 0.92 7.16 -0.45
CA SER A 38 1.37 6.86 -1.81
C SER A 38 2.34 5.68 -1.85
N VAL A 39 2.35 4.98 -2.98
CA VAL A 39 3.30 3.88 -3.27
C VAL A 39 3.91 4.07 -4.66
N ALA A 40 5.15 3.63 -4.82
CA ALA A 40 5.82 3.57 -6.12
C ALA A 40 5.62 2.18 -6.75
N PRO A 41 4.65 1.97 -7.66
CA PRO A 41 4.52 0.70 -8.36
C PRO A 41 5.55 0.58 -9.48
N ALA A 42 5.66 -0.62 -10.07
CA ALA A 42 6.40 -0.79 -11.31
C ALA A 42 5.83 0.14 -12.42
N PRO A 43 6.67 0.74 -13.29
CA PRO A 43 6.23 1.77 -14.24
C PRO A 43 5.06 1.39 -15.14
N GLN A 44 4.93 0.10 -15.46
CA GLN A 44 3.86 -0.45 -16.31
C GLN A 44 2.47 -0.26 -15.68
N TYR A 45 2.38 -0.17 -14.36
CA TYR A 45 1.12 -0.05 -13.61
C TYR A 45 0.68 1.39 -13.36
N LEU A 46 1.49 2.40 -13.69
CA LEU A 46 1.14 3.81 -13.44
C LEU A 46 -0.18 4.24 -14.12
N ARG A 47 -0.62 3.54 -15.17
CA ARG A 47 -1.86 3.83 -15.90
C ARG A 47 -3.09 3.13 -15.33
N CYS A 48 -2.94 2.22 -14.37
CA CYS A 48 -4.08 1.50 -13.76
C CYS A 48 -4.47 2.07 -12.39
N GLU A 49 -4.13 3.34 -12.12
CA GLU A 49 -4.55 4.00 -10.90
C GLU A 49 -6.09 4.09 -10.83
N PRO A 50 -6.72 3.61 -9.75
CA PRO A 50 -8.15 3.74 -9.57
C PRO A 50 -8.55 5.21 -9.43
N ARG A 51 -9.62 5.64 -10.13
CA ARG A 51 -10.12 7.02 -10.07
C ARG A 51 -10.43 7.49 -8.65
N GLU A 52 -10.95 6.60 -7.82
CA GLU A 52 -11.34 6.88 -6.43
C GLU A 52 -10.14 7.01 -5.49
N ALA A 53 -8.97 6.50 -5.89
CA ALA A 53 -7.72 6.53 -5.13
C ALA A 53 -6.65 7.38 -5.85
N ARG A 54 -7.07 8.44 -6.55
CA ARG A 54 -6.16 9.28 -7.34
C ARG A 54 -5.05 9.88 -6.46
N GLY A 55 -3.80 9.73 -6.89
CA GLY A 55 -2.61 10.12 -6.15
C GLY A 55 -1.97 8.99 -5.34
N VAL A 56 -2.53 7.78 -5.33
CA VAL A 56 -1.93 6.62 -4.65
C VAL A 56 -0.66 6.14 -5.35
N PHE A 57 -0.51 6.36 -6.66
CA PHE A 57 0.70 5.98 -7.39
C PHE A 57 1.62 7.16 -7.66
N ILE A 58 2.87 7.03 -7.22
CA ILE A 58 3.95 7.96 -7.57
C ILE A 58 4.91 7.30 -8.55
N ALA A 59 5.39 8.09 -9.53
CA ALA A 59 6.44 7.62 -10.41
C ALA A 59 7.74 7.45 -9.59
N PRO A 60 8.43 6.29 -9.69
CA PRO A 60 9.74 6.16 -9.06
C PRO A 60 10.71 7.20 -9.65
N GLU A 61 11.56 7.77 -8.80
CA GLU A 61 12.65 8.63 -9.27
C GLU A 61 13.57 7.83 -10.21
N ARG A 62 14.08 8.49 -11.24
CA ARG A 62 14.84 7.88 -12.34
C ARG A 62 16.25 7.46 -11.93
#